data_AF-A0A8J2PDS6-F1
#
_entry.id   AF-A0A8J2PDS6-F1
#
_cell.length_a   1.000
_cell.length_b   1.000
_cell.length_c   1.000
_cell.angle_alpha   90.00
_cell.angle_beta   90.00
_cell.angle_gamma   90.00
#
_symmetry.space_group_name_H-M   'P 1'
#
loop_
_entity.id
_entity.type
_entity.pdbx_description
1 polymer ?
#
loop_
_entity_poly.entity_id
_entity_poly.type
_entity_poly.pdbx_seq_one_letter_code
_entity_poly.pdbx_strand_id
1 'polypeptide(L)'
;NDASGKTLDHYLQWARSDTFREYDYGLQGNWKRYGAFEPPKYSLEVNKVETLVLYAQNDWLVSPEDSYRVFRELGNATSFIKVALDAFSHMDFQYAADVKKEV
;
A
#
# COMPACT_ATOMS: atom_id res chain seq x y z
N ASN A 1 -3.77 13.56 17.67
CA ASN A 1 -2.48 13.27 17.02
C ASN A 1 -2.79 12.93 15.59
N ASP A 2 -2.81 13.95 14.74
CA ASP A 2 -3.19 13.82 13.33
C ASP A 2 -1.96 13.47 12.48
N ALA A 3 -2.19 12.98 11.27
CA ALA A 3 -1.12 12.75 10.30
C ALA A 3 -0.41 14.08 9.97
N SER A 4 0.92 14.03 9.79
CA SER A 4 1.67 15.23 9.42
C SER A 4 1.34 15.66 7.98
N GLY A 5 1.41 16.96 7.69
CA GLY A 5 1.21 17.47 6.32
C GLY A 5 2.16 16.82 5.31
N LYS A 6 3.37 16.44 5.74
CA LYS A 6 4.33 15.70 4.91
C LYS A 6 3.86 14.30 4.56
N THR A 7 3.18 13.61 5.49
CA THR A 7 2.60 12.27 5.25
C THR A 7 1.52 12.36 4.17
N LEU A 8 0.63 13.36 4.28
CA LEU A 8 -0.41 13.59 3.27
C LEU A 8 0.18 13.92 1.90
N ASP A 9 1.20 14.78 1.84
CA ASP A 9 1.89 15.09 0.59
C ASP A 9 2.58 13.85 -0.01
N HIS A 10 3.17 12.97 0.81
CA HIS A 10 3.75 11.72 0.32
C HIS A 10 2.70 10.81 -0.33
N TYR A 11 1.51 10.68 0.27
CA TYR A 11 0.43 9.92 -0.36
C TYR A 11 0.05 10.49 -1.74
N LEU A 12 0.03 11.81 -1.88
CA LEU A 12 -0.19 12.46 -3.19
C LEU A 12 0.96 12.21 -4.16
N GLN A 13 2.21 12.15 -3.67
CA GLN A 13 3.36 11.77 -4.51
C GLN A 13 3.21 10.35 -5.05
N TRP A 14 2.81 9.38 -4.22
CA TRP A 14 2.55 8.01 -4.68
C TRP A 14 1.42 7.95 -5.71
N ALA A 15 0.30 8.63 -5.44
CA ALA A 15 -0.83 8.68 -6.37
C ALA A 15 -0.47 9.28 -7.73
N ARG A 16 0.47 10.25 -7.76
CA ARG A 16 0.95 10.88 -8.99
C ARG A 16 2.00 10.06 -9.72
N SER A 17 2.91 9.42 -9.00
CA SER A 17 4.03 8.69 -9.61
C SER A 17 3.73 7.22 -9.92
N ASP A 18 2.61 6.68 -9.40
CA ASP A 18 2.24 5.26 -9.45
C ASP A 18 3.43 4.34 -9.15
N THR A 19 4.19 4.69 -8.11
CA THR A 19 5.42 4.00 -7.75
C THR A 19 5.58 4.01 -6.24
N PHE A 20 5.80 2.84 -5.64
CA PHE A 20 6.13 2.72 -4.23
C PHE A 20 7.60 3.07 -3.98
N ARG A 21 7.84 4.32 -3.56
CA ARG A 21 9.19 4.91 -3.40
C ARG A 21 9.27 5.85 -2.21
N GLU A 22 10.49 6.21 -1.83
CA GLU A 22 10.72 7.21 -0.78
C GLU A 22 10.14 8.60 -1.11
N TYR A 23 10.08 9.49 -0.12
CA TYR A 23 9.55 10.84 -0.28
C TYR A 23 10.40 11.64 -1.27
N ASP A 24 9.74 12.31 -2.21
CA ASP A 24 10.38 13.18 -3.19
C ASP A 24 10.56 14.59 -2.60
N TYR A 25 11.80 14.98 -2.32
CA TYR A 25 12.18 16.32 -1.84
C TYR A 25 12.52 17.28 -2.99
N GLY A 26 12.26 16.87 -4.24
CA GLY A 26 12.73 17.57 -5.44
C GLY A 26 14.24 17.38 -5.68
N LEU A 27 14.73 17.82 -6.83
CA LEU A 27 16.09 17.52 -7.32
C LEU A 27 17.21 17.74 -6.29
N GLN A 28 17.30 18.93 -5.69
CA GLN A 28 18.36 19.26 -4.73
C GLN A 28 18.19 18.51 -3.40
N GLY A 29 16.94 18.35 -2.95
CA GLY A 29 16.62 17.63 -1.72
C GLY A 29 16.94 16.14 -1.84
N ASN A 30 16.56 15.54 -2.97
CA ASN A 30 16.84 14.14 -3.28
C ASN A 30 18.34 13.91 -3.40
N TRP A 31 19.08 14.77 -4.10
CA TRP A 31 20.53 14.64 -4.18
C TRP A 31 21.19 14.66 -2.79
N LYS A 32 20.79 15.63 -1.95
CA LYS A 32 21.33 15.76 -0.59
C LYS A 32 21.00 14.55 0.29
N ARG A 33 19.83 13.92 0.11
CA ARG A 33 19.34 12.85 0.97
C ARG A 33 19.70 11.44 0.48
N TYR A 34 19.65 11.24 -0.83
CA TYR A 34 19.75 9.94 -1.50
C TYR A 34 21.00 9.81 -2.36
N GLY A 35 21.70 10.90 -2.66
CA GLY A 35 22.77 10.89 -3.67
C GLY A 35 22.27 10.63 -5.09
N ALA A 36 20.96 10.78 -5.32
CA ALA A 36 20.28 10.59 -6.59
C ALA A 36 19.24 11.68 -6.81
N PHE A 37 18.94 12.01 -8.07
CA PHE A 37 17.93 13.03 -8.39
C PHE A 37 16.49 12.52 -8.21
N GLU A 38 16.30 11.21 -8.25
CA GLU A 38 15.03 10.56 -8.00
C GLU A 38 15.07 9.80 -6.67
N PRO A 39 13.95 9.72 -5.93
CA PRO A 39 13.88 8.94 -4.71
C PRO A 39 13.95 7.43 -5.04
N PRO A 40 14.66 6.63 -4.22
CA PRO A 40 14.78 5.20 -4.43
C PRO A 40 13.42 4.49 -4.29
N LYS A 41 13.20 3.47 -5.12
CA LYS A 41 12.03 2.59 -5.05
C LYS A 41 12.20 1.57 -3.93
N TYR A 42 11.11 1.22 -3.26
CA TYR A 42 11.08 0.09 -2.33
C TYR A 42 10.87 -1.19 -3.13
N SER A 43 11.74 -2.19 -2.95
CA SER A 43 11.56 -3.51 -3.55
C SER A 43 10.77 -4.41 -2.60
N LEU A 44 9.57 -4.81 -3.03
CA LEU A 44 8.72 -5.75 -2.30
C LEU A 44 9.21 -7.20 -2.44
N GLU A 45 9.99 -7.50 -3.48
CA GLU A 45 10.51 -8.85 -3.78
C GLU A 45 11.48 -9.36 -2.70
N VAL A 46 12.05 -8.46 -1.90
CA VAL A 46 12.97 -8.81 -0.81
C VAL A 46 12.22 -9.34 0.42
N ASN A 47 10.89 -9.32 0.41
CA ASN A 47 10.10 -9.85 1.50
C ASN A 47 10.35 -11.35 1.68
N LYS A 48 10.86 -11.76 2.85
CA LYS A 48 11.15 -13.16 3.22
C LYS A 48 10.04 -13.80 4.06
N VAL A 49 9.02 -13.03 4.40
CA VAL A 49 7.97 -13.43 5.33
C VAL A 49 6.79 -13.98 4.53
N GLU A 50 6.30 -15.14 4.94
CA GLU A 50 5.05 -15.68 4.41
C GLU A 50 3.92 -14.67 4.65
N THR A 51 3.30 -14.23 3.55
CA THR A 51 2.32 -13.15 3.59
C THR A 51 1.01 -13.61 2.95
N LEU A 52 -0.09 -13.35 3.65
CA LEU A 52 -1.43 -13.53 3.12
C LEU A 52 -2.04 -12.15 2.89
N VAL A 53 -2.58 -11.94 1.69
CA VAL A 53 -3.18 -10.67 1.28
C VAL A 53 -4.70 -10.85 1.23
N LEU A 54 -5.39 -10.13 2.12
CA LEU A 54 -6.84 -10.01 2.12
C LEU A 54 -7.22 -8.74 1.37
N TYR A 55 -8.23 -8.82 0.51
CA TYR A 55 -8.77 -7.64 -0.17
C TYR A 55 -10.30 -7.66 -0.16
N ALA A 56 -10.90 -6.48 -0.21
CA ALA A 56 -12.35 -6.32 -0.27
C ALA A 56 -12.77 -5.71 -1.61
N GLN A 57 -13.94 -6.11 -2.11
CA GLN A 57 -14.40 -5.69 -3.44
C GLN A 57 -14.78 -4.20 -3.49
N ASN A 58 -15.29 -3.67 -2.38
CA ASN A 58 -15.81 -2.31 -2.24
C ASN A 58 -14.86 -1.41 -1.43
N ASP A 59 -13.56 -1.71 -1.48
CA ASP A 59 -12.52 -0.86 -0.90
C ASP A 59 -12.20 0.31 -1.85
N TRP A 60 -12.71 1.49 -1.47
CA TRP A 60 -12.53 2.75 -2.19
C TRP A 60 -11.14 3.38 -2.02
N LEU A 61 -10.35 2.94 -1.03
CA LEU A 61 -8.98 3.43 -0.82
C LEU A 61 -7.95 2.57 -1.54
N VAL A 62 -8.17 1.25 -1.57
CA VAL A 62 -7.26 0.27 -2.15
C VAL A 62 -8.04 -0.61 -3.12
N SER A 63 -7.82 -0.40 -4.41
CA SER A 63 -8.51 -1.20 -5.43
C SER A 63 -8.08 -2.68 -5.37
N PRO A 64 -8.95 -3.61 -5.79
CA PRO A 64 -8.57 -5.01 -5.99
C PRO A 64 -7.38 -5.18 -6.94
N GLU A 65 -7.27 -4.32 -7.96
CA GLU A 65 -6.18 -4.31 -8.94
C GLU A 65 -4.84 -3.95 -8.29
N ASP A 66 -4.81 -2.89 -7.46
CA ASP A 66 -3.63 -2.50 -6.70
C ASP A 66 -3.23 -3.58 -5.69
N SER A 67 -4.22 -4.18 -5.02
CA SER A 67 -3.99 -5.30 -4.10
C SER A 67 -3.36 -6.49 -4.81
N TYR A 68 -3.84 -6.81 -6.02
CA TYR A 68 -3.29 -7.90 -6.82
C TYR A 68 -1.87 -7.60 -7.30
N ARG A 69 -1.58 -6.35 -7.70
CA ARG A 69 -0.23 -5.91 -8.06
C ARG A 69 0.73 -6.11 -6.90
N VAL A 70 0.38 -5.66 -5.70
CA VAL A 70 1.19 -5.86 -4.48
C VAL A 70 1.39 -7.34 -4.18
N PHE A 71 0.32 -8.15 -4.26
CA PHE A 71 0.43 -9.61 -4.08
C PHE A 71 1.47 -10.25 -5.00
N ARG A 72 1.53 -9.82 -6.27
CA ARG A 72 2.51 -10.31 -7.25
C ARG A 72 3.94 -9.85 -6.95
N GLU A 73 4.11 -8.63 -6.44
CA GLU A 73 5.43 -8.04 -6.15
C GLU A 73 6.03 -8.52 -4.82
N LEU A 74 5.22 -9.01 -3.88
CA LEU A 74 5.68 -9.45 -2.55
C LEU A 74 6.57 -10.69 -2.56
N GLY A 75 6.63 -11.46 -3.66
CA GLY A 75 7.51 -12.63 -3.83
C GLY A 75 7.14 -13.87 -3.01
N ASN A 76 6.94 -13.72 -1.69
CA ASN A 76 6.58 -14.77 -0.73
C ASN A 76 5.11 -14.69 -0.26
N ALA A 77 4.26 -14.02 -1.03
CA ALA A 77 2.84 -14.03 -0.75
C ALA A 77 2.23 -15.39 -1.15
N THR A 78 1.61 -16.08 -0.21
CA THR A 78 1.10 -17.45 -0.40
C THR A 78 -0.38 -17.50 -0.72
N SER A 79 -1.12 -16.41 -0.46
CA SER A 79 -2.56 -16.36 -0.68
C SER A 79 -3.04 -14.95 -0.97
N PHE A 80 -3.99 -14.86 -1.92
CA PHE A 80 -4.72 -13.65 -2.29
C PHE A 80 -6.21 -13.94 -2.13
N ILE A 81 -6.82 -13.48 -1.03
CA ILE A 81 -8.14 -13.90 -0.58
C ILE A 81 -9.08 -12.70 -0.60
N LYS A 82 -10.20 -12.87 -1.28
CA LYS A 82 -11.29 -11.90 -1.27
C LYS A 82 -12.14 -12.10 -0.01
N VAL A 83 -12.43 -11.02 0.70
CA VAL A 83 -13.45 -11.01 1.76
C VAL A 83 -14.81 -11.37 1.17
N ALA A 84 -15.54 -12.27 1.81
CA ALA A 84 -16.75 -12.87 1.24
C ALA A 84 -17.87 -11.85 0.99
N LEU A 85 -18.02 -10.87 1.89
CA LEU A 85 -19.03 -9.84 1.78
C LEU A 85 -18.61 -8.76 0.78
N ASP A 86 -19.30 -8.67 -0.36
CA ASP A 86 -19.01 -7.67 -1.39
C ASP A 86 -19.16 -6.22 -0.90
N ALA A 87 -20.02 -5.97 0.09
CA ALA A 87 -20.21 -4.64 0.68
C ALA A 87 -19.07 -4.23 1.62
N PHE A 88 -18.20 -5.16 2.02
CA PHE A 88 -17.09 -4.92 2.92
C PHE A 88 -16.11 -3.92 2.28
N SER A 89 -15.72 -2.92 3.06
CA SER A 89 -14.92 -1.77 2.63
C SER A 89 -13.64 -1.63 3.46
N HIS A 90 -12.84 -0.61 3.16
CA HIS A 90 -11.57 -0.36 3.83
C HIS A 90 -11.66 -0.32 5.37
N MET A 91 -12.70 0.35 5.89
CA MET A 91 -12.85 0.56 7.34
C MET A 91 -13.34 -0.69 8.07
N ASP A 92 -13.98 -1.60 7.34
CA ASP A 92 -14.57 -2.80 7.90
C ASP A 92 -13.48 -3.77 8.40
N PHE A 93 -12.30 -3.78 7.78
CA PHE A 93 -11.13 -4.53 8.26
C PHE A 93 -10.74 -4.20 9.70
N GLN A 94 -11.03 -2.99 10.17
CA GLN A 94 -10.68 -2.55 11.52
C GLN A 94 -11.89 -2.50 12.46
N TYR A 95 -13.08 -2.12 11.95
CA TYR A 95 -14.20 -1.73 12.80
C TYR A 95 -15.48 -2.57 12.62
N ALA A 96 -15.55 -3.47 11.64
CA ALA A 96 -16.74 -4.29 11.47
C ALA A 96 -16.96 -5.17 12.71
N ALA A 97 -18.18 -5.12 13.25
CA ALA A 97 -18.55 -5.92 14.43
C ALA A 97 -18.36 -7.44 14.19
N ASP A 98 -18.48 -7.87 12.94
CA ASP A 98 -18.36 -9.26 12.51
C ASP A 98 -17.06 -9.55 11.72
N VAL A 99 -16.01 -8.72 11.86
CA VAL A 99 -14.76 -8.88 11.06
C VAL A 99 -14.16 -10.30 11.12
N LYS A 100 -14.32 -10.99 12.25
CA LYS A 100 -13.83 -12.37 12.46
C LYS A 100 -14.62 -13.45 11.71
N LYS A 101 -15.83 -13.13 11.23
CA LYS A 101 -16.65 -14.05 10.43
C LYS A 101 -16.42 -13.87 8.93
N GLU A 102 -15.96 -12.68 8.54
CA GLU A 102 -15.79 -12.28 7.14
C GLU A 102 -14.35 -12.49 6.62
N VAL A 103 -13.39 -12.72 7.52
CA VAL A 103 -11.95 -12.91 7.25
C VAL A 103 -11.49 -14.31 7.61
#